data_AF-A0A5W4PTL4-F1
#
_entry.id   AF-A0A5W4PTL4-F1
#
_cell.length_a   1.000
_cell.length_b   1.000
_cell.length_c   1.000
_cell.angle_alpha   90.00
_cell.angle_beta   90.00
_cell.angle_gamma   90.00
#
_symmetry.space_group_name_H-M   'P 1'
#
loop_
_entity.id
_entity.type
_entity.pdbx_description
1 polymer ?
#
loop_
_entity_poly.entity_id
_entity_poly.type
_entity_poly.pdbx_seq_one_letter_code
_entity_poly.pdbx_strand_id
1 'polypeptide(L)'
;MAKQKKPRNKKYNPKVATERTAHTVAENALNRITFIGSSIRRLGPYAGRGFHFTASPRIRAIATDMLVGGLFDQPRPWHLWVMHLTELDTGEIVTETAVATLDDYTLADFCEHAEELVKSLRPEQEEGKYFGYAFVAAPNERYDFKAEEDQLIENFMHSGLLDTSLHLSEEQQFVSRAEMANLLVGYTRKFDVTVEHVKEVPEIVSKKDEVVLPVDEVVSKVATAIGATGDY
;
A
#
# COMPACT_ATOMS: atom_id res chain seq x y z
N MET A 1 30.88 -45.17 36.78
CA MET A 1 30.36 -43.91 36.21
C MET A 1 29.96 -44.15 34.75
N ALA A 2 28.67 -44.06 34.42
CA ALA A 2 28.19 -44.25 33.05
C ALA A 2 28.57 -43.02 32.20
N LYS A 3 29.28 -43.23 31.09
CA LYS A 3 29.61 -42.15 30.13
C LYS A 3 28.30 -41.59 29.56
N GLN A 4 27.95 -40.35 29.89
CA GLN A 4 26.86 -39.62 29.23
C GLN A 4 27.16 -39.58 27.72
N LYS A 5 26.26 -40.17 26.92
CA LYS A 5 26.31 -40.05 25.46
C LYS A 5 26.15 -38.57 25.12
N LYS A 6 27.15 -38.00 24.44
CA LYS A 6 27.07 -36.64 23.91
C LYS A 6 25.79 -36.50 23.06
N PRO A 7 25.01 -35.42 23.23
CA PRO A 7 23.82 -35.20 22.42
C PRO A 7 24.22 -35.20 20.94
N ARG A 8 23.52 -35.99 20.13
CA ARG A 8 23.80 -36.13 18.70
C ARG A 8 23.46 -34.81 18.00
N ASN A 9 24.46 -34.09 17.50
CA ASN A 9 24.22 -32.90 16.69
C ASN A 9 23.35 -33.26 15.48
N LYS A 10 22.23 -32.55 15.32
CA LYS A 10 21.34 -32.68 14.15
C LYS A 10 22.17 -32.39 12.90
N LYS A 11 22.20 -33.33 11.94
CA LYS A 11 22.95 -33.16 10.68
C LYS A 11 22.36 -31.97 9.93
N TYR A 12 23.21 -31.05 9.47
CA TYR A 12 22.78 -29.89 8.69
C TYR A 12 21.99 -30.33 7.45
N ASN A 13 20.82 -29.72 7.25
CA ASN A 13 19.99 -29.94 6.07
C ASN A 13 19.93 -28.63 5.25
N PRO A 14 20.62 -28.55 4.10
CA PRO A 14 20.68 -27.33 3.29
C PRO A 14 19.32 -26.83 2.81
N LYS A 15 18.37 -27.73 2.52
CA LYS A 15 17.02 -27.38 2.06
C LYS A 15 16.24 -26.66 3.17
N VAL A 16 16.21 -27.26 4.36
CA VAL A 16 15.53 -26.69 5.53
C VAL A 16 16.20 -25.38 5.97
N ALA A 17 17.52 -25.27 5.84
CA ALA A 17 18.22 -24.01 6.11
C ALA A 17 17.81 -22.90 5.13
N THR A 18 17.71 -23.22 3.84
CA THR A 18 17.27 -22.27 2.79
C THR A 18 15.84 -21.79 3.04
N GLU A 19 14.91 -22.72 3.34
CA GLU A 19 13.51 -22.40 3.65
C GLU A 19 13.39 -21.49 4.88
N ARG A 20 14.15 -21.78 5.95
CA ARG A 20 14.18 -20.93 7.15
C ARG A 20 14.71 -19.53 6.87
N THR A 21 15.79 -19.43 6.10
CA THR A 21 16.33 -18.12 5.72
C THR A 21 15.32 -17.33 4.89
N ALA A 22 14.66 -17.97 3.91
CA ALA A 22 13.63 -17.31 3.11
C ALA A 22 12.44 -16.86 3.95
N HIS A 23 11.98 -17.68 4.90
CA HIS A 23 10.93 -17.31 5.84
C HIS A 23 11.31 -16.07 6.66
N THR A 24 12.50 -16.05 7.26
CA THR A 24 12.98 -14.88 8.01
C THR A 24 13.08 -13.64 7.12
N VAL A 25 13.44 -13.78 5.85
CA VAL A 25 13.47 -12.66 4.91
C VAL A 25 12.05 -12.15 4.62
N ALA A 26 11.10 -13.04 4.35
CA ALA A 26 9.71 -12.70 4.10
C ALA A 26 9.06 -12.00 5.31
N GLU A 27 9.28 -12.52 6.51
CA GLU A 27 8.77 -11.94 7.76
C GLU A 27 9.34 -10.53 8.01
N ASN A 28 10.63 -10.35 7.80
CA ASN A 28 11.25 -9.02 7.90
C ASN A 28 10.74 -8.04 6.84
N ALA A 29 10.45 -8.53 5.63
CA ALA A 29 9.87 -7.72 4.57
C ALA A 29 8.43 -7.31 4.93
N LEU A 30 7.61 -8.25 5.42
CA LEU A 30 6.25 -8.02 5.85
C LEU A 30 6.15 -6.93 6.94
N ASN A 31 7.08 -6.93 7.91
CA ASN A 31 7.13 -5.93 8.98
C ASN A 31 7.54 -4.52 8.51
N ARG A 32 7.83 -4.35 7.22
CA ARG A 32 8.35 -3.10 6.65
C ARG A 32 7.70 -2.70 5.34
N ILE A 33 6.86 -3.56 4.78
CA ILE A 33 6.26 -3.34 3.47
C ILE A 33 5.15 -2.32 3.59
N THR A 34 5.06 -1.50 2.56
CA THR A 34 4.06 -0.44 2.44
C THR A 34 3.76 -0.31 0.97
N PHE A 35 2.50 -0.06 0.66
CA PHE A 35 2.00 0.11 -0.68
C PHE A 35 1.47 1.52 -0.87
N ILE A 36 1.54 2.03 -2.09
CA ILE A 36 0.99 3.32 -2.47
C ILE A 36 0.18 3.17 -3.75
N GLY A 37 -0.85 4.00 -3.87
CA GLY A 37 -1.63 4.17 -5.09
C GLY A 37 -2.21 5.58 -5.14
N SER A 38 -2.64 5.99 -6.32
CA SER A 38 -3.31 7.28 -6.54
C SER A 38 -4.08 7.27 -7.85
N SER A 39 -4.85 8.31 -8.12
CA SER A 39 -5.57 8.44 -9.39
C SER A 39 -4.67 8.38 -10.62
N ILE A 40 -3.37 8.68 -10.49
CA ILE A 40 -2.39 8.60 -11.60
C ILE A 40 -1.51 7.34 -11.57
N ARG A 41 -1.65 6.49 -10.54
CA ARG A 41 -0.75 5.36 -10.31
C ARG A 41 -1.47 4.19 -9.65
N ARG A 42 -1.48 3.05 -10.33
CA ARG A 42 -1.88 1.75 -9.79
C ARG A 42 -1.14 1.37 -8.50
N LEU A 43 -1.79 0.57 -7.66
CA LEU A 43 -1.22 0.06 -6.41
C LEU A 43 0.16 -0.59 -6.64
N GLY A 44 1.13 -0.22 -5.82
CA GLY A 44 2.47 -0.82 -5.90
C GLY A 44 3.28 -0.72 -4.61
N PRO A 45 4.29 -1.59 -4.45
CA PRO A 45 5.13 -1.61 -3.26
C PRO A 45 6.06 -0.40 -3.21
N TYR A 46 5.93 0.39 -2.14
CA TYR A 46 6.74 1.58 -1.86
C TYR A 46 7.94 1.28 -0.96
N ALA A 47 7.73 0.55 0.13
CA ALA A 47 8.76 0.23 1.13
C ALA A 47 8.91 -1.30 1.34
N GLY A 48 9.77 -1.71 2.29
CA GLY A 48 9.94 -3.12 2.69
C GLY A 48 10.70 -4.04 1.73
N ARG A 49 11.10 -3.54 0.57
CA ARG A 49 11.81 -4.30 -0.48
C ARG A 49 13.35 -4.34 -0.32
N GLY A 50 13.87 -4.02 0.87
CA GLY A 50 15.32 -3.94 1.13
C GLY A 50 16.06 -5.28 1.03
N PHE A 51 15.35 -6.41 1.16
CA PHE A 51 15.93 -7.74 1.02
C PHE A 51 16.49 -8.02 -0.39
N HIS A 52 16.11 -7.23 -1.39
CA HIS A 52 16.70 -7.32 -2.73
C HIS A 52 18.22 -7.08 -2.73
N PHE A 53 18.73 -6.29 -1.79
CA PHE A 53 20.16 -5.99 -1.68
C PHE A 53 20.95 -7.00 -0.85
N THR A 54 20.27 -7.75 0.02
CA THR A 54 20.94 -8.58 1.04
C THR A 54 20.75 -10.07 0.81
N ALA A 55 19.69 -10.49 0.09
CA ALA A 55 19.39 -11.88 -0.19
C ALA A 55 19.85 -12.31 -1.60
N SER A 56 20.26 -13.57 -1.72
CA SER A 56 20.61 -14.17 -3.02
C SER A 56 19.37 -14.33 -3.92
N PRO A 57 19.52 -14.38 -5.26
CA PRO A 57 18.39 -14.50 -6.19
C PRO A 57 17.40 -15.62 -5.84
N ARG A 58 17.92 -16.79 -5.42
CA ARG A 58 17.11 -17.94 -5.01
C ARG A 58 16.30 -17.65 -3.74
N ILE A 59 16.90 -17.02 -2.73
CA ILE A 59 16.20 -16.67 -1.49
C ILE A 59 15.15 -15.59 -1.77
N ARG A 60 15.46 -14.62 -2.64
CA ARG A 60 14.50 -13.58 -3.04
C ARG A 60 13.25 -14.17 -3.68
N ALA A 61 13.41 -15.08 -4.64
CA ALA A 61 12.27 -15.71 -5.29
C ALA A 61 11.35 -16.44 -4.30
N ILE A 62 11.93 -17.25 -3.40
CA ILE A 62 11.16 -18.00 -2.38
C ILE A 62 10.51 -17.05 -1.38
N ALA A 63 11.23 -16.05 -0.90
CA ALA A 63 10.70 -15.10 0.07
C ALA A 63 9.58 -14.23 -0.54
N THR A 64 9.71 -13.81 -1.79
CA THR A 64 8.65 -13.07 -2.49
C THR A 64 7.41 -13.94 -2.70
N ASP A 65 7.57 -15.20 -3.08
CA ASP A 65 6.45 -16.13 -3.20
C ASP A 65 5.70 -16.31 -1.86
N MET A 66 6.44 -16.52 -0.77
CA MET A 66 5.89 -16.57 0.59
C MET A 66 5.17 -15.27 0.98
N LEU A 67 5.76 -14.11 0.64
CA LEU A 67 5.20 -12.81 0.96
C LEU A 67 3.91 -12.54 0.17
N VAL A 68 3.89 -12.85 -1.13
CA VAL A 68 2.69 -12.74 -1.99
C VAL A 68 1.60 -13.65 -1.45
N GLY A 69 1.89 -14.92 -1.17
CA GLY A 69 0.92 -15.84 -0.59
C GLY A 69 0.37 -15.33 0.74
N GLY A 70 1.23 -14.87 1.65
CA GLY A 70 0.79 -14.30 2.92
C GLY A 70 -0.09 -13.06 2.75
N LEU A 71 0.28 -12.14 1.86
CA LEU A 71 -0.45 -10.88 1.68
C LEU A 71 -1.78 -11.05 0.93
N PHE A 72 -1.85 -11.95 -0.06
CA PHE A 72 -3.08 -12.19 -0.83
C PHE A 72 -4.03 -13.17 -0.14
N ASP A 73 -3.52 -14.16 0.59
CA ASP A 73 -4.34 -15.28 1.05
C ASP A 73 -4.66 -15.22 2.56
N GLN A 74 -3.99 -14.35 3.33
CA GLN A 74 -4.20 -14.26 4.78
C GLN A 74 -4.62 -12.84 5.18
N PRO A 75 -5.85 -12.68 5.68
CA PRO A 75 -6.34 -11.38 6.10
C PRO A 75 -5.60 -10.90 7.36
N ARG A 76 -5.49 -9.58 7.48
CA ARG A 76 -4.72 -8.91 8.54
C ARG A 76 -5.20 -7.46 8.68
N PRO A 77 -4.85 -6.78 9.79
CA PRO A 77 -5.04 -5.36 9.90
C PRO A 77 -4.17 -4.60 8.89
N TRP A 78 -4.78 -3.62 8.24
CA TRP A 78 -4.10 -2.66 7.36
C TRP A 78 -4.31 -1.26 7.88
N HIS A 79 -3.22 -0.51 8.02
CA HIS A 79 -3.27 0.91 8.35
C HIS A 79 -3.19 1.71 7.07
N LEU A 80 -4.13 2.63 6.89
CA LEU A 80 -4.27 3.44 5.70
C LEU A 80 -4.15 4.92 6.07
N TRP A 81 -3.46 5.64 5.21
CA TRP A 81 -3.61 7.08 5.06
C TRP A 81 -4.15 7.36 3.66
N VAL A 82 -5.15 8.23 3.57
CA VAL A 82 -5.83 8.58 2.34
C VAL A 82 -5.88 10.09 2.21
N MET A 83 -5.76 10.57 0.98
CA MET A 83 -5.87 11.95 0.58
C MET A 83 -6.89 12.08 -0.52
N HIS A 84 -7.86 12.99 -0.35
CA HIS A 84 -8.90 13.31 -1.30
C HIS A 84 -8.70 14.72 -1.84
N LEU A 85 -8.91 14.88 -3.15
CA LEU A 85 -8.75 16.15 -3.85
C LEU A 85 -10.09 16.60 -4.45
N THR A 86 -10.49 17.80 -4.06
CA THR A 86 -11.72 18.45 -4.50
C THR A 86 -11.41 19.85 -5.01
N GLU A 87 -11.95 20.19 -6.17
CA GLU A 87 -11.89 21.54 -6.73
C GLU A 87 -13.19 22.27 -6.38
N LEU A 88 -13.10 23.37 -5.63
CA LEU A 88 -14.24 24.23 -5.29
C LEU A 88 -14.68 25.05 -6.50
N ASP A 89 -15.90 25.58 -6.48
CA ASP A 89 -16.41 26.47 -7.53
C ASP A 89 -15.57 27.75 -7.71
N THR A 90 -14.76 28.10 -6.71
CA THR A 90 -13.79 29.21 -6.75
C THR A 90 -12.53 28.90 -7.56
N GLY A 91 -12.32 27.63 -7.96
CA GLY A 91 -11.09 27.12 -8.56
C GLY A 91 -10.00 26.77 -7.53
N GLU A 92 -10.30 26.88 -6.23
CA GLU A 92 -9.41 26.45 -5.16
C GLU A 92 -9.42 24.93 -5.04
N ILE A 93 -8.23 24.33 -4.94
CA ILE A 93 -8.08 22.90 -4.67
C ILE A 93 -7.97 22.73 -3.16
N VAL A 94 -8.81 21.85 -2.62
CA VAL A 94 -8.85 21.46 -1.21
C VAL A 94 -8.35 20.04 -1.08
N THR A 95 -7.49 19.81 -0.10
CA THR A 95 -7.08 18.47 0.32
C THR A 95 -7.71 18.09 1.65
N GLU A 96 -8.35 16.93 1.68
CA GLU A 96 -8.86 16.29 2.89
C GLU A 96 -8.15 14.96 3.09
N THR A 97 -7.64 14.72 4.30
CA THR A 97 -6.95 13.47 4.63
C THR A 97 -7.74 12.67 5.66
N ALA A 98 -7.60 11.35 5.57
CA ALA A 98 -8.18 10.41 6.52
C ALA A 98 -7.17 9.32 6.89
N VAL A 99 -7.18 8.94 8.17
CA VAL A 99 -6.43 7.78 8.67
C VAL A 99 -7.42 6.73 9.16
N ALA A 100 -7.22 5.49 8.71
CA ALA A 100 -8.11 4.37 9.02
C ALA A 100 -7.33 3.08 9.26
N THR A 101 -7.93 2.18 10.03
CA THR A 101 -7.48 0.78 10.14
C THR A 101 -8.57 -0.12 9.56
N LEU A 102 -8.19 -0.91 8.57
CA LEU A 102 -9.02 -1.93 7.94
C LEU A 102 -8.66 -3.30 8.54
N ASP A 103 -9.54 -3.83 9.39
CA ASP A 103 -9.37 -5.14 9.99
C ASP A 103 -9.82 -6.25 9.04
N ASP A 104 -9.05 -7.34 8.99
CA ASP A 104 -9.38 -8.55 8.22
C ASP A 104 -9.34 -8.38 6.68
N TYR A 105 -8.43 -7.55 6.15
CA TYR A 105 -8.24 -7.35 4.70
C TYR A 105 -7.00 -8.06 4.16
N THR A 106 -7.03 -8.37 2.87
CA THR A 106 -5.92 -8.91 2.09
C THR A 106 -5.43 -7.90 1.06
N LEU A 107 -4.23 -8.13 0.51
CA LEU A 107 -3.73 -7.34 -0.62
C LEU A 107 -4.59 -7.54 -1.88
N ALA A 108 -5.35 -8.64 -2.00
CA ALA A 108 -6.25 -8.87 -3.13
C ALA A 108 -7.37 -7.82 -3.13
N ASP A 109 -7.95 -7.54 -1.97
CA ASP A 109 -9.02 -6.54 -1.81
C ASP A 109 -8.55 -5.15 -2.29
N PHE A 110 -7.32 -4.76 -1.97
CA PHE A 110 -6.75 -3.51 -2.48
C PHE A 110 -6.45 -3.55 -3.98
N CYS A 111 -6.03 -4.70 -4.52
CA CYS A 111 -5.72 -4.83 -5.93
C CYS A 111 -6.97 -4.75 -6.83
N GLU A 112 -8.10 -5.22 -6.30
CA GLU A 112 -9.40 -5.28 -6.98
C GLU A 112 -10.25 -4.04 -6.72
N HIS A 113 -10.25 -3.52 -5.48
CA HIS A 113 -11.21 -2.53 -5.00
C HIS A 113 -10.58 -1.26 -4.41
N ALA A 114 -9.31 -0.93 -4.72
CA ALA A 114 -8.63 0.23 -4.13
C ALA A 114 -9.42 1.54 -4.24
N GLU A 115 -10.02 1.81 -5.39
CA GLU A 115 -10.75 3.06 -5.62
C GLU A 115 -12.04 3.13 -4.79
N GLU A 116 -12.79 2.04 -4.72
CA GLU A 116 -13.99 1.91 -3.88
C GLU A 116 -13.65 2.06 -2.39
N LEU A 117 -12.59 1.35 -1.94
CA LEU A 117 -12.07 1.44 -0.59
C LEU A 117 -11.72 2.88 -0.23
N VAL A 118 -10.94 3.56 -1.08
CA VAL A 118 -10.53 4.94 -0.87
C VAL A 118 -11.74 5.87 -0.85
N LYS A 119 -12.61 5.82 -1.87
CA LYS A 119 -13.79 6.69 -1.94
C LYS A 119 -14.74 6.50 -0.76
N SER A 120 -14.84 5.30 -0.20
CA SER A 120 -15.66 5.03 0.98
C SER A 120 -15.17 5.75 2.25
N LEU A 121 -13.89 6.11 2.30
CA LEU A 121 -13.28 6.86 3.41
C LEU A 121 -13.42 8.37 3.27
N ARG A 122 -14.06 8.85 2.19
CA ARG A 122 -14.27 10.28 1.97
C ARG A 122 -15.18 10.86 3.06
N PRO A 123 -14.83 12.02 3.66
CA PRO A 123 -15.74 12.78 4.50
C PRO A 123 -17.02 13.19 3.72
N GLU A 124 -18.16 13.30 4.40
CA GLU A 124 -19.47 13.61 3.77
C GLU A 124 -19.58 15.02 3.15
N GLN A 125 -18.51 15.84 3.12
CA GLN A 125 -18.59 17.17 2.53
C GLN A 125 -18.57 17.12 0.99
N GLU A 126 -19.72 17.55 0.43
CA GLU A 126 -20.07 17.51 -0.99
C GLU A 126 -19.75 18.81 -1.77
N GLU A 127 -19.20 19.85 -1.12
CA GLU A 127 -18.91 21.10 -1.83
C GLU A 127 -17.70 20.93 -2.77
N GLY A 128 -17.96 21.08 -4.08
CA GLY A 128 -16.96 21.04 -5.12
C GLY A 128 -16.87 19.73 -5.90
N LYS A 129 -16.09 19.76 -6.98
CA LYS A 129 -15.86 18.64 -7.87
C LYS A 129 -14.72 17.77 -7.36
N TYR A 130 -15.06 16.59 -6.85
CA TYR A 130 -14.07 15.56 -6.55
C TYR A 130 -13.39 15.09 -7.84
N PHE A 131 -12.06 15.09 -7.86
CA PHE A 131 -11.32 14.74 -9.07
C PHE A 131 -10.18 13.76 -8.84
N GLY A 132 -9.70 13.55 -7.61
CA GLY A 132 -8.56 12.66 -7.41
C GLY A 132 -8.35 12.19 -5.98
N TYR A 133 -7.49 11.18 -5.84
CA TYR A 133 -7.08 10.63 -4.57
C TYR A 133 -5.64 10.12 -4.58
N ALA A 134 -5.09 9.96 -3.38
CA ALA A 134 -3.88 9.18 -3.13
C ALA A 134 -4.04 8.39 -1.83
N PHE A 135 -3.32 7.28 -1.70
CA PHE A 135 -3.30 6.53 -0.47
C PHE A 135 -1.98 5.81 -0.24
N VAL A 136 -1.71 5.56 1.04
CA VAL A 136 -0.63 4.71 1.54
C VAL A 136 -1.25 3.64 2.42
N ALA A 137 -0.94 2.38 2.16
CA ALA A 137 -1.47 1.23 2.90
C ALA A 137 -0.33 0.36 3.44
N ALA A 138 -0.36 0.05 4.73
CA ALA A 138 0.64 -0.76 5.40
C ALA A 138 -0.02 -1.93 6.17
N PRO A 139 0.37 -3.20 5.92
CA PRO A 139 -0.10 -4.35 6.67
C PRO A 139 0.64 -4.53 8.02
N ASN A 140 1.11 -3.43 8.61
CA ASN A 140 1.93 -3.38 9.81
C ASN A 140 1.90 -1.97 10.43
N GLU A 141 2.23 -1.88 11.72
CA GLU A 141 2.23 -0.64 12.51
C GLU A 141 3.51 0.19 12.35
N ARG A 142 4.30 -0.01 11.29
CA ARG A 142 5.61 0.65 11.16
C ARG A 142 5.47 2.15 10.88
N TYR A 143 4.47 2.53 10.10
CA TYR A 143 4.28 3.90 9.62
C TYR A 143 3.39 4.67 10.59
N ASP A 144 3.91 5.77 11.12
CA ASP A 144 3.12 6.74 11.87
C ASP A 144 2.61 7.80 10.88
N PHE A 145 1.41 7.57 10.35
CA PHE A 145 0.81 8.45 9.36
C PHE A 145 0.55 9.86 9.88
N LYS A 146 0.37 10.04 11.19
CA LYS A 146 0.16 11.36 11.78
C LYS A 146 1.44 12.18 11.76
N ALA A 147 2.57 11.54 12.06
CA ALA A 147 3.86 12.22 12.06
C ALA A 147 4.38 12.54 10.64
N GLU A 148 3.98 11.74 9.63
CA GLU A 148 4.49 11.86 8.25
C GLU A 148 3.50 12.53 7.28
N GLU A 149 2.32 12.96 7.72
CA GLU A 149 1.24 13.45 6.86
C GLU A 149 1.67 14.56 5.91
N ASP A 150 2.28 15.64 6.43
CA ASP A 150 2.68 16.78 5.60
C ASP A 150 3.64 16.37 4.49
N GLN A 151 4.56 15.45 4.80
CA GLN A 151 5.51 14.91 3.84
C GLN A 151 4.83 14.04 2.80
N LEU A 152 3.79 13.28 3.17
CA LEU A 152 3.00 12.48 2.24
C LEU A 152 2.23 13.35 1.26
N ILE A 153 1.55 14.40 1.77
CA ILE A 153 0.85 15.38 0.94
C ILE A 153 1.81 16.00 -0.06
N GLU A 154 2.94 16.54 0.40
CA GLU A 154 3.96 17.15 -0.45
C GLU A 154 4.43 16.18 -1.55
N ASN A 155 4.78 14.95 -1.19
CA ASN A 155 5.23 13.93 -2.14
C ASN A 155 4.19 13.62 -3.22
N PHE A 156 2.91 13.53 -2.87
CA PHE A 156 1.85 13.28 -3.85
C PHE A 156 1.54 14.51 -4.70
N MET A 157 1.61 15.72 -4.15
CA MET A 157 1.46 16.95 -4.93
C MET A 157 2.56 17.10 -5.98
N HIS A 158 3.80 16.72 -5.66
CA HIS A 158 4.90 16.69 -6.63
C HIS A 158 4.80 15.59 -7.70
N SER A 159 3.89 14.62 -7.53
CA SER A 159 3.76 13.49 -8.46
C SER A 159 2.97 13.82 -9.74
N GLY A 160 2.46 15.04 -9.88
CA GLY A 160 1.60 15.45 -11.00
C GLY A 160 0.12 15.06 -10.82
N LEU A 161 -0.28 14.71 -9.59
CA LEU A 161 -1.63 14.25 -9.25
C LEU A 161 -2.74 15.28 -9.59
N LEU A 162 -2.40 16.56 -9.64
CA LEU A 162 -3.34 17.63 -10.00
C LEU A 162 -3.72 17.62 -11.50
N ASP A 163 -2.95 16.94 -12.35
CA ASP A 163 -3.25 16.83 -13.77
C ASP A 163 -4.23 15.68 -14.04
N THR A 164 -5.52 16.01 -14.13
CA THR A 164 -6.60 15.06 -14.42
C THR A 164 -6.43 14.31 -15.74
N SER A 165 -5.63 14.82 -16.69
CA SER A 165 -5.34 14.11 -17.94
C SER A 165 -4.43 12.89 -17.76
N LEU A 166 -3.73 12.80 -16.64
CA LEU A 166 -2.87 11.67 -16.26
C LEU A 166 -3.63 10.62 -15.43
N HIS A 167 -4.90 10.87 -15.10
CA HIS A 167 -5.67 9.97 -14.26
C HIS A 167 -6.01 8.70 -15.01
N LEU A 168 -5.77 7.58 -14.33
CA LEU A 168 -6.06 6.24 -14.80
C LEU A 168 -7.56 5.97 -14.66
N SER A 169 -8.12 5.23 -15.61
CA SER A 169 -9.46 4.65 -15.43
C SER A 169 -9.47 3.54 -14.39
N GLU A 170 -10.64 3.16 -13.89
CA GLU A 170 -10.82 2.05 -12.95
C GLU A 170 -10.17 0.75 -13.46
N GLU A 171 -10.34 0.43 -14.75
CA GLU A 171 -9.71 -0.74 -15.38
C GLU A 171 -8.17 -0.68 -15.37
N GLN A 172 -7.59 0.51 -15.45
CA GLN A 172 -6.14 0.73 -15.41
C GLN A 172 -5.58 0.71 -13.98
N GLN A 173 -6.43 0.88 -12.98
CA GLN A 173 -6.06 0.80 -11.55
C GLN A 173 -5.90 -0.64 -11.07
N PHE A 174 -6.58 -1.59 -11.72
CA PHE A 174 -6.50 -3.00 -11.39
C PHE A 174 -5.06 -3.54 -11.48
N VAL A 175 -4.68 -4.35 -10.49
CA VAL A 175 -3.37 -5.03 -10.47
C VAL A 175 -3.58 -6.51 -10.22
N SER A 176 -3.30 -7.34 -11.22
CA SER A 176 -3.40 -8.79 -11.02
C SER A 176 -2.37 -9.30 -10.00
N ARG A 177 -2.65 -10.45 -9.36
CA ARG A 177 -1.70 -11.13 -8.47
C ARG A 177 -0.34 -11.37 -9.14
N ALA A 178 -0.33 -11.72 -10.43
CA ALA A 178 0.89 -11.94 -11.19
C ALA A 178 1.69 -10.64 -11.40
N GLU A 179 1.01 -9.53 -11.69
CA GLU A 179 1.65 -8.22 -11.78
C GLU A 179 2.18 -7.76 -10.43
N MET A 180 1.43 -7.92 -9.35
CA MET A 180 1.88 -7.57 -8.01
C MET A 180 3.10 -8.40 -7.59
N ALA A 181 3.11 -9.70 -7.90
CA ALA A 181 4.29 -10.54 -7.70
C ALA A 181 5.50 -10.00 -8.49
N ASN A 182 5.31 -9.61 -9.75
CA ASN A 182 6.36 -8.99 -10.55
C ASN A 182 6.83 -7.65 -9.97
N LEU A 183 5.94 -6.83 -9.40
CA LEU A 183 6.31 -5.57 -8.74
C LEU A 183 7.09 -5.81 -7.43
N LEU A 184 6.81 -6.90 -6.73
CA LEU A 184 7.50 -7.28 -5.49
C LEU A 184 8.86 -7.93 -5.77
N VAL A 185 8.98 -8.73 -6.84
CA VAL A 185 10.25 -9.32 -7.31
C VAL A 185 11.10 -8.28 -8.01
N GLY A 186 10.49 -7.41 -8.80
CA GLY A 186 11.13 -6.38 -9.61
C GLY A 186 11.71 -5.28 -8.73
N TYR A 187 12.97 -4.91 -8.97
CA TYR A 187 13.56 -3.74 -8.36
C TYR A 187 13.08 -2.48 -9.11
N THR A 188 11.99 -1.89 -8.67
CA THR A 188 11.66 -0.50 -9.03
C THR A 188 12.24 0.40 -7.94
N ARG A 189 13.07 1.38 -8.32
CA ARG A 189 13.58 2.37 -7.35
C ARG A 189 12.40 3.07 -6.69
N LYS A 190 12.54 3.46 -5.41
CA LYS A 190 11.48 4.09 -4.60
C LYS A 190 10.81 5.30 -5.27
N PHE A 191 11.53 5.96 -6.16
CA PHE A 191 11.04 6.93 -7.13
C PHE A 191 11.83 6.70 -8.42
N ASP A 192 11.15 6.48 -9.54
CA ASP A 192 11.80 6.47 -10.83
C ASP A 192 11.95 7.93 -11.30
N VAL A 193 13.09 8.53 -10.96
CA VAL A 193 13.47 9.90 -11.36
C VAL A 193 13.68 10.04 -12.88
N THR A 194 13.54 8.97 -13.65
CA THR A 194 13.53 9.05 -15.13
C THR A 194 12.16 9.40 -15.71
N VAL A 195 11.12 9.44 -14.87
CA VAL A 195 9.83 10.03 -15.23
C VAL A 195 9.95 11.54 -15.05
N GLU A 196 10.26 12.26 -16.13
CA GLU A 196 10.23 13.72 -16.15
C GLU A 196 8.81 14.20 -15.81
N HIS A 197 8.66 14.89 -14.68
CA HIS A 197 7.41 15.55 -14.32
C HIS A 197 7.37 16.88 -15.08
N VAL A 198 6.44 16.99 -16.03
CA VAL A 198 6.39 18.08 -17.02
C VAL A 198 5.77 19.38 -16.49
N LYS A 199 5.31 19.44 -15.22
CA LYS A 199 4.54 20.58 -14.71
C LYS A 199 5.07 21.17 -13.42
N GLU A 200 5.12 22.50 -13.38
CA GLU A 200 5.32 23.30 -12.17
C GLU A 200 4.14 23.09 -11.21
N VAL A 201 4.46 22.86 -9.93
CA VAL A 201 3.48 22.65 -8.87
C VAL A 201 2.86 24.00 -8.48
N PRO A 202 1.54 24.17 -8.56
CA PRO A 202 0.87 25.38 -8.09
C PRO A 202 1.11 25.59 -6.59
N GLU A 203 1.24 26.85 -6.18
CA GLU A 203 1.46 27.22 -4.79
C GLU A 203 0.22 26.91 -3.93
N ILE A 204 0.42 25.95 -3.01
CA ILE A 204 -0.34 25.61 -1.79
C ILE A 204 -1.86 25.45 -1.94
N VAL A 205 -2.26 24.17 -1.96
CA VAL A 205 -3.58 23.63 -1.65
C VAL A 205 -3.95 23.94 -0.19
N SER A 206 -5.18 24.40 0.07
CA SER A 206 -5.67 24.51 1.44
C SER A 206 -5.85 23.11 2.04
N LYS A 207 -5.06 22.83 3.09
CA LYS A 207 -5.19 21.62 3.90
C LYS A 207 -6.39 21.79 4.82
N LYS A 208 -7.43 20.97 4.66
CA LYS A 208 -8.45 20.78 5.70
C LYS A 208 -7.96 19.74 6.72
N ASP A 209 -8.45 19.86 7.95
CA ASP A 209 -8.03 19.04 9.09
C ASP A 209 -8.17 17.52 8.84
N GLU A 210 -7.23 16.73 9.37
CA GLU A 210 -7.26 15.25 9.36
C GLU A 210 -8.54 14.73 10.03
N VAL A 211 -9.26 13.84 9.35
CA VAL A 211 -10.39 13.12 9.94
C VAL A 211 -9.95 11.70 10.32
N VAL A 212 -9.88 11.43 11.63
CA VAL A 212 -9.66 10.07 12.13
C VAL A 212 -11.01 9.34 12.12
N LEU A 213 -11.15 8.34 11.26
CA LEU A 213 -12.39 7.57 11.16
C LEU A 213 -12.41 6.42 12.18
N PRO A 214 -13.49 6.27 12.99
CA PRO A 214 -13.68 5.11 13.85
C PRO A 214 -13.72 3.80 13.02
N VAL A 215 -13.11 2.73 13.55
CA VAL A 215 -13.04 1.43 12.87
C VAL A 215 -14.41 0.91 12.44
N ASP A 216 -15.42 1.01 13.31
CA ASP A 216 -16.78 0.54 13.01
C ASP A 216 -17.43 1.32 11.84
N GLU A 217 -17.15 2.61 11.74
CA GLU A 217 -17.66 3.46 10.65
C GLU A 217 -17.00 3.07 9.32
N VAL A 218 -15.68 2.84 9.36
CA VAL A 218 -14.91 2.40 8.19
C VAL A 218 -15.41 1.06 7.67
N VAL A 219 -15.58 0.07 8.55
CA VAL A 219 -16.08 -1.26 8.18
C VAL A 219 -17.45 -1.17 7.51
N SER A 220 -18.36 -0.35 8.05
CA SER A 220 -19.69 -0.16 7.47
C SER A 220 -19.65 0.48 6.07
N LYS A 221 -18.81 1.50 5.87
CA LYS A 221 -18.70 2.19 4.58
C LYS A 221 -18.08 1.29 3.51
N VAL A 222 -17.03 0.55 3.88
CA VAL A 222 -16.38 -0.39 2.96
C VAL A 222 -17.28 -1.56 2.61
N ALA A 223 -17.96 -2.18 3.59
CA ALA A 223 -18.85 -3.31 3.33
C ALA A 223 -20.00 -2.93 2.39
N THR A 224 -20.50 -1.70 2.48
CA THR A 224 -21.51 -1.17 1.57
C THR A 224 -20.96 -0.99 0.15
N ALA A 225 -19.73 -0.49 0.02
CA ALA A 225 -19.09 -0.26 -1.28
C ALA A 225 -18.79 -1.58 -2.01
N ILE A 226 -18.20 -2.56 -1.32
CA ILE A 226 -17.85 -3.87 -1.91
C ILE A 226 -19.10 -4.73 -2.13
N GLY A 227 -20.12 -4.63 -1.27
CA GLY A 227 -21.38 -5.37 -1.42
C GLY A 227 -22.27 -4.88 -2.57
N ALA A 228 -22.11 -3.62 -3.00
CA ALA A 228 -22.90 -3.03 -4.09
C ALA A 228 -22.44 -3.46 -5.50
N THR A 229 -21.25 -4.05 -5.63
CA THR A 229 -20.68 -4.49 -6.92
C THR A 229 -20.92 -5.97 -7.22
N GLY A 230 -21.67 -6.68 -6.36
CA GLY A 230 -21.94 -8.12 -6.46
C GLY A 230 -23.10 -8.56 -7.38
N ASP A 231 -23.78 -7.65 -8.07
CA ASP A 231 -24.88 -7.97 -9.00
C ASP A 231 -24.49 -7.63 -10.46
N TYR A 232 -23.67 -8.47 -11.09
CA TYR A 232 -23.57 -8.60 -12.56
C TYR A 232 -23.27 -10.04 -12.99
#